data_AF-A0A4R6PPU2-F1
#
_entry.id   AF-A0A4R6PPU2-F1
#
_cell.length_a   1.000
_cell.length_b   1.000
_cell.length_c   1.000
_cell.angle_alpha   90.00
_cell.angle_beta   90.00
_cell.angle_gamma   90.00
#
_symmetry.space_group_name_H-M   'P 1'
#
loop_
_entity.id
_entity.type
_entity.pdbx_description
1 polymer ?
#
loop_
_entity_poly.entity_id
_entity_poly.type
_entity_poly.pdbx_seq_one_letter_code
_entity_poly.pdbx_strand_id
1 'polypeptide(L)'
;MTIQYNSPKITEMVSDLNNYGSNMRAQIEELNGAANAFRESLHGQSAVENFNAAHTNVTNELDDTLIKLDNLGKKVENALGRAIEADGKVGDGFADF
;
A
#
# COMPACT_ATOMS: atom_id res chain seq x y z
N MET A 1 -4.71 15.99 31.60
CA MET A 1 -3.71 15.21 30.84
C MET A 1 -4.42 14.77 29.56
N THR A 2 -4.37 15.59 28.51
CA THR A 2 -4.95 15.23 27.22
C THR A 2 -4.10 14.11 26.66
N ILE A 3 -4.69 12.95 26.37
CA ILE A 3 -4.02 11.95 25.54
C ILE A 3 -4.00 12.58 24.15
N GLN A 4 -3.00 13.43 23.88
CA GLN A 4 -2.79 13.97 22.54
C GLN A 4 -2.43 12.79 21.66
N TYR A 5 -3.42 12.30 20.92
CA TYR A 5 -3.18 11.37 19.84
C TYR A 5 -2.19 12.05 18.89
N ASN A 6 -1.10 11.38 18.54
CA ASN A 6 -0.05 11.95 17.70
C ASN A 6 -0.50 11.94 16.23
N SER A 7 -1.63 12.62 15.97
CA SER A 7 -2.33 12.77 14.70
C SER A 7 -1.40 13.11 13.52
N PRO A 8 -0.35 13.96 13.68
CA PRO A 8 0.60 14.21 12.60
C PRO A 8 1.32 12.95 12.11
N LYS A 9 1.79 12.09 13.02
CA LYS A 9 2.55 10.88 12.65
C LYS A 9 1.68 9.84 11.93
N ILE A 10 0.42 9.74 12.31
CA ILE A 10 -0.51 8.79 11.66
C ILE A 10 -0.94 9.33 10.29
N THR A 11 -1.14 10.64 10.17
CA THR A 11 -1.39 11.29 8.88
C THR A 11 -0.21 11.13 7.93
N GLU A 12 1.02 11.34 8.42
CA GLU A 12 2.27 11.08 7.69
C GLU A 12 2.36 9.62 7.25
N MET A 13 2.07 8.67 8.15
CA MET A 13 2.07 7.25 7.82
C MET A 13 1.03 6.89 6.73
N VAL A 14 -0.17 7.46 6.75
CA VAL A 14 -1.16 7.26 5.66
C VAL A 14 -0.63 7.80 4.34
N SER A 15 -0.07 9.01 4.35
CA SER A 15 0.53 9.63 3.17
C SER A 15 1.66 8.76 2.60
N ASP A 16 2.54 8.25 3.47
CA ASP A 16 3.64 7.37 3.09
C ASP A 16 3.15 6.06 2.49
N LEU A 17 2.15 5.41 3.09
CA LEU A 17 1.56 4.18 2.56
C LEU A 17 0.96 4.41 1.16
N ASN A 18 0.28 5.53 0.93
CA ASN A 18 -0.28 5.88 -0.36
C ASN A 18 0.80 6.17 -1.41
N ASN A 19 1.87 6.86 -1.01
CA ASN A 19 3.02 7.14 -1.86
C ASN A 19 3.75 5.85 -2.25
N TYR A 20 4.04 4.98 -1.26
CA TYR A 20 4.67 3.69 -1.52
C TYR A 20 3.82 2.81 -2.43
N GLY A 21 2.50 2.78 -2.25
CA GLY A 21 1.59 2.02 -3.11
C GLY A 21 1.58 2.51 -4.55
N SER A 22 1.59 3.82 -4.73
CA SER A 22 1.64 4.44 -6.07
C SER A 22 2.98 4.16 -6.76
N ASN A 23 4.09 4.32 -6.04
CA ASN A 23 5.42 4.02 -6.56
C ASN A 23 5.56 2.54 -6.93
N MET A 24 5.03 1.64 -6.10
CA MET A 24 5.11 0.20 -6.36
C MET A 24 4.28 -0.20 -7.59
N ARG A 25 3.11 0.42 -7.81
CA ARG A 25 2.33 0.24 -9.06
C ARG A 25 3.13 0.65 -10.30
N ALA A 26 3.77 1.82 -10.25
CA ALA A 26 4.61 2.28 -11.37
C ALA A 26 5.78 1.32 -11.65
N GLN A 27 6.43 0.80 -10.60
CA GLN A 27 7.50 -0.18 -10.74
C GLN A 27 7.01 -1.52 -11.30
N ILE A 28 5.80 -1.97 -10.96
CA ILE A 28 5.18 -3.18 -11.52
C ILE A 28 4.89 -2.99 -13.01
N GLU A 29 4.37 -1.83 -13.41
CA GLU A 29 4.14 -1.50 -14.83
C GLU A 29 5.45 -1.51 -15.63
N GLU A 30 6.51 -0.91 -15.09
CA GLU A 30 7.84 -0.93 -15.70
C GLU A 30 8.40 -2.35 -15.80
N LEU A 31 8.28 -3.13 -14.72
CA LEU A 31 8.70 -4.54 -14.69
C LEU A 31 7.97 -5.36 -15.75
N ASN A 32 6.64 -5.20 -15.88
CA ASN A 32 5.85 -5.90 -16.89
C ASN A 32 6.27 -5.52 -18.31
N GLY A 33 6.61 -4.24 -18.54
CA GLY A 33 7.16 -3.78 -19.81
C GLY A 33 8.50 -4.44 -20.14
N ALA A 34 9.44 -4.42 -19.20
CA ALA A 34 10.75 -5.07 -19.34
C ALA A 34 10.64 -6.59 -19.50
N ALA A 35 9.71 -7.22 -18.77
CA ALA A 35 9.42 -8.64 -18.83
C ALA A 35 8.91 -9.07 -20.20
N ASN A 36 8.01 -8.28 -20.82
CA ASN A 36 7.54 -8.55 -22.17
C ASN A 36 8.68 -8.46 -23.20
N ALA A 37 9.52 -7.42 -23.13
CA ALA A 37 10.68 -7.29 -24.00
C ALA A 37 11.68 -8.45 -23.82
N PHE A 38 11.92 -8.87 -22.57
CA PHE A 38 12.76 -10.02 -22.28
C PHE A 38 12.17 -11.31 -22.84
N ARG A 39 10.85 -11.54 -22.65
CA ARG A 39 10.14 -12.70 -23.19
C ARG A 39 10.29 -12.79 -24.71
N GLU A 40 10.18 -11.67 -25.42
CA GLU A 40 10.34 -11.60 -26.88
C GLU A 40 11.76 -11.95 -27.34
N SER A 41 12.76 -11.70 -26.49
CA SER A 41 14.16 -12.06 -26.76
C SER A 41 14.49 -13.54 -26.49
N LEU A 42 13.60 -14.28 -25.82
CA LEU A 42 13.83 -15.68 -25.50
C LEU A 42 13.64 -16.57 -26.72
N HIS A 43 14.62 -17.45 -26.93
CA HIS A 43 14.55 -18.50 -27.93
C HIS A 43 14.34 -19.87 -27.26
N GLY A 44 13.42 -20.65 -27.80
CA GLY A 44 13.12 -22.00 -27.31
C GLY A 44 11.93 -22.03 -26.34
N GLN A 45 11.08 -23.03 -26.55
CA GLN A 45 9.78 -23.12 -25.86
C GLN A 45 9.91 -23.29 -24.35
N SER A 46 10.86 -24.10 -23.88
CA SER A 46 11.08 -24.30 -22.44
C SER A 46 11.53 -23.02 -21.73
N ALA A 47 12.33 -22.18 -22.38
CA ALA A 47 12.77 -20.91 -21.80
C ALA A 47 11.59 -19.95 -21.62
N VAL A 48 10.71 -19.87 -22.62
CA VAL A 48 9.47 -19.06 -22.57
C VAL A 48 8.52 -19.57 -21.49
N GLU A 49 8.31 -20.89 -21.40
CA GLU A 49 7.41 -21.48 -20.39
C GLU A 49 7.91 -21.22 -18.97
N ASN A 50 9.21 -21.44 -18.71
CA ASN A 50 9.82 -21.17 -17.41
C ASN A 50 9.76 -19.68 -17.06
N PHE A 51 10.03 -18.81 -18.03
CA PHE A 51 9.92 -17.37 -17.84
C PHE A 51 8.49 -16.94 -17.50
N ASN A 52 7.50 -17.42 -18.27
CA ASN A 52 6.09 -17.09 -18.03
C ASN A 52 5.64 -17.53 -16.63
N ALA A 53 6.08 -18.72 -16.18
CA ALA A 53 5.76 -19.21 -14.83
C ALA A 53 6.39 -18.32 -13.75
N ALA A 54 7.68 -18.00 -13.88
CA ALA A 54 8.36 -17.12 -12.94
C ALA A 54 7.76 -15.70 -12.92
N HIS A 55 7.50 -15.13 -14.09
CA HIS A 55 6.88 -13.82 -14.24
C HIS A 55 5.49 -13.79 -13.58
N THR A 56 4.64 -14.79 -13.85
CA THR A 56 3.31 -14.89 -13.24
C THR A 56 3.38 -14.93 -11.71
N ASN A 57 4.33 -15.70 -11.14
CA ASN A 57 4.49 -15.76 -9.70
C ASN A 57 4.89 -14.40 -9.11
N VAL A 58 5.86 -13.72 -9.73
CA VAL A 58 6.31 -12.40 -9.29
C VAL A 58 5.18 -11.37 -9.37
N THR A 59 4.45 -11.32 -10.49
CA THR A 59 3.31 -10.40 -10.65
C THR A 59 2.23 -10.67 -9.59
N ASN A 60 1.91 -11.94 -9.32
CA ASN A 60 0.92 -12.30 -8.29
C ASN A 60 1.35 -11.86 -6.88
N GLU A 61 2.62 -12.05 -6.51
CA GLU A 61 3.15 -11.62 -5.21
C GLU A 61 3.17 -10.09 -5.06
N LEU A 62 3.46 -9.39 -6.14
CA LEU A 62 3.43 -7.93 -6.19
C LEU A 62 2.00 -7.40 -6.04
N ASP A 63 1.03 -7.99 -6.74
CA ASP A 63 -0.39 -7.64 -6.62
C ASP A 63 -0.93 -7.91 -5.20
N ASP A 64 -0.60 -9.06 -4.61
CA ASP A 64 -0.96 -9.36 -3.21
C ASP A 64 -0.35 -8.33 -2.24
N THR A 65 0.88 -7.90 -2.50
CA THR A 65 1.53 -6.86 -1.70
C THR A 65 0.82 -5.51 -1.82
N LEU A 66 0.38 -5.12 -3.03
CA LEU A 66 -0.42 -3.91 -3.23
C LEU A 66 -1.75 -3.97 -2.47
N ILE A 67 -2.43 -5.12 -2.51
CA ILE A 67 -3.68 -5.33 -1.78
C ILE A 67 -3.46 -5.21 -0.27
N LYS A 68 -2.38 -5.78 0.26
CA LYS A 68 -2.03 -5.65 1.68
C LYS A 68 -1.74 -4.20 2.06
N LEU A 69 -1.05 -3.46 1.21
CA LEU A 69 -0.73 -2.06 1.46
C LEU A 69 -1.98 -1.17 1.45
N ASP A 70 -2.87 -1.37 0.47
CA ASP A 70 -4.17 -0.67 0.40
C ASP A 70 -5.04 -0.98 1.63
N ASN A 71 -5.10 -2.24 2.03
CA ASN A 71 -5.81 -2.66 3.24
C ASN A 71 -5.20 -2.06 4.52
N LEU A 72 -3.87 -1.94 4.58
CA LEU A 72 -3.19 -1.29 5.69
C LEU A 72 -3.53 0.20 5.72
N GLY A 73 -3.43 0.90 4.59
CA GLY A 73 -3.83 2.31 4.45
C GLY A 73 -5.24 2.56 4.97
N LYS A 74 -6.22 1.78 4.50
CA LYS A 74 -7.62 1.85 4.96
C LYS A 74 -7.77 1.63 6.46
N LYS A 75 -7.05 0.66 7.05
CA LYS A 75 -7.11 0.41 8.50
C LYS A 75 -6.54 1.58 9.30
N VAL A 76 -5.47 2.19 8.80
CA VAL A 76 -4.83 3.35 9.44
C VAL A 76 -5.74 4.59 9.34
N GLU A 77 -6.34 4.86 8.19
CA GLU A 77 -7.31 5.94 8.01
C GLU A 77 -8.51 5.79 8.95
N ASN A 78 -9.06 4.57 9.05
CA ASN A 78 -10.14 4.28 9.99
C ASN A 78 -9.71 4.50 11.46
N ALA A 79 -8.48 4.12 11.81
CA ALA A 79 -7.93 4.35 13.15
C ALA A 79 -7.78 5.85 13.44
N LEU A 80 -7.32 6.63 12.46
CA LEU A 80 -7.22 8.09 12.55
C LEU A 80 -8.60 8.74 12.77
N GLY A 81 -9.60 8.36 11.97
CA GLY A 81 -10.96 8.89 12.11
C GLY A 81 -11.57 8.62 13.48
N ARG A 82 -11.42 7.39 13.99
CA ARG A 82 -11.89 7.02 15.34
C ARG A 82 -11.16 7.79 16.44
N ALA A 83 -9.86 8.05 16.26
CA ALA A 83 -9.09 8.79 17.23
C ALA A 83 -9.49 10.27 17.29
N ILE A 84 -9.72 10.90 16.14
CA ILE A 84 -10.23 12.28 16.06
C ILE A 84 -11.61 12.37 16.71
N GLU A 85 -12.51 11.43 16.43
CA GLU A 85 -13.85 11.40 17.03
C GLU A 85 -13.80 11.24 18.55
N ALA A 86 -12.92 10.37 19.05
CA ALA A 86 -12.75 10.16 20.49
C ALA A 86 -12.19 11.42 21.17
N ASP A 87 -11.21 12.11 20.57
CA ASP A 87 -10.64 13.35 21.11
C ASP A 87 -11.67 14.48 21.15
N GLY A 88 -12.48 14.63 20.09
CA GLY A 88 -13.58 15.60 20.06
C GLY A 88 -14.61 15.39 21.17
N LYS A 89 -15.06 14.14 21.37
CA LYS A 89 -16.01 13.81 22.45
C LYS A 89 -15.46 14.10 23.85
N VAL A 90 -14.16 13.86 24.06
CA VAL A 90 -13.49 14.15 25.33
C VAL A 90 -13.39 15.66 25.53
N GLY A 91 -13.01 16.42 24.49
CA GLY A 91 -12.94 17.88 24.52
C GLY A 91 -14.28 18.52 24.86
N ASP A 92 -15.37 18.08 24.21
CA ASP A 92 -16.73 18.56 24.48
C ASP A 92 -17.17 18.25 25.92
N GLY A 93 -16.89 17.03 26.41
CA GLY A 93 -17.23 16.64 27.79
C GLY A 93 -16.49 17.41 28.88
N PHE A 94 -15.35 18.04 28.55
CA PHE A 94 -14.64 18.97 29.44
C PHE A 94 -15.07 20.44 29.25
N ALA A 95 -15.72 20.79 28.14
CA ALA A 95 -16.23 22.15 27.89
C ALA A 95 -17.52 22.44 28.68
N ASP A 96 -18.27 21.40 29.06
CA ASP A 96 -19.49 21.48 29.86
C ASP A 96 -19.24 21.49 31.39
N PHE A 97 -17.97 21.53 31.84
CA PHE A 97 -17.57 21.50 33.25
C PHE A 97 -16.86 22.78 33.72
#